data_AF-A0A101X3V7-F1
#
_entry.id   AF-A0A101X3V7-F1
#
_cell.length_a   1.000
_cell.length_b   1.000
_cell.length_c   1.000
_cell.angle_alpha   90.00
_cell.angle_beta   90.00
_cell.angle_gamma   90.00
#
_symmetry.space_group_name_H-M   'P 1'
#
loop_
_entity.id
_entity.type
_entity.pdbx_description
1 polymer ?
#
loop_
_entity_poly.entity_id
_entity_poly.type
_entity_poly.pdbx_seq_one_letter_code
_entity_poly.pdbx_strand_id
1 'polypeptide(L)'
;MPGVSLTLEGPKPQFRARTSLEKLDEAIRRSAEGGWLKRLGVKAGSWDDLKRQVAERWDGVVEAAVRRLGGDVQKELEALKDKLNDDKVAREAIAPALLLMQAEKLGVNEESLRYFAAVISGAVGGDGHVSAALERVELASGSRAIALLWGAAFRAYGIEAKVRGIGRSAFQVVASGDDAVRLARLYFLFGPPLLEGGDERVINHKLERAVELGAKGALDIRWEGLRRRTEDGLVAADLIISEGDIDVKYNVYLRNEIELQFISTDRGRVELAARLLRRAGVSAEVKEKGGRDVWYVRATTDRLAAGRKELRDAVAGIVRKAAENGWVNSETADRWLDKLESGRVLKEGWPKYYVRLVEGTLEVRYASTDPEGIEREAQRLKAMGLVEGRHFTVKMPKGRKAGYVSIRSEGLAYAAWLSVHGEGDQQRLAAEFVDLILERAEEKGGAVYKKALEIVKRGREMGSLRLEGFEKEFEVNGVKYKVKVIDGGAVEGIL
;
A
#
# COMPACT_ATOMS: atom_id res chain seq x y z
N MET A 1 36.87 -4.29 -17.53
CA MET A 1 36.22 -5.35 -16.74
C MET A 1 34.74 -5.02 -16.58
N PRO A 2 33.84 -5.66 -17.35
CA PRO A 2 32.40 -5.45 -17.21
C PRO A 2 31.86 -6.26 -16.02
N GLY A 3 31.04 -5.62 -15.18
CA GLY A 3 30.56 -6.16 -13.91
C GLY A 3 29.68 -7.42 -14.03
N VAL A 4 29.69 -8.25 -12.99
CA VAL A 4 28.90 -9.48 -12.94
C VAL A 4 27.48 -9.18 -12.47
N SER A 5 26.47 -9.65 -13.22
CA SER A 5 25.04 -9.52 -12.88
C SER A 5 24.37 -10.89 -12.78
N LEU A 6 24.40 -11.48 -11.58
CA LEU A 6 23.63 -12.68 -11.25
C LEU A 6 22.78 -12.35 -10.01
N THR A 7 21.47 -12.55 -10.11
CA THR A 7 20.55 -12.37 -8.98
C THR A 7 20.08 -13.74 -8.53
N LEU A 8 20.51 -14.16 -7.34
CA LEU A 8 20.11 -15.44 -6.74
C LEU A 8 19.13 -15.22 -5.56
N GLU A 9 19.30 -14.11 -4.84
CA GLU A 9 18.47 -13.72 -3.68
C GLU A 9 18.32 -12.18 -3.66
N GLY A 10 17.10 -11.65 -3.48
CA GLY A 10 16.84 -10.20 -3.33
C GLY A 10 16.96 -9.35 -4.61
N PRO A 11 16.91 -8.00 -4.51
CA PRO A 11 17.32 -7.12 -5.62
C PRO A 11 18.69 -7.55 -6.15
N LYS A 12 18.96 -7.23 -7.42
CA LYS A 12 20.34 -7.21 -7.95
C LYS A 12 21.27 -6.68 -6.84
N PRO A 13 22.56 -7.09 -6.80
CA PRO A 13 23.59 -6.18 -6.31
C PRO A 13 23.64 -4.95 -7.23
N GLN A 14 22.58 -4.13 -7.21
CA GLN A 14 22.51 -2.78 -7.70
C GLN A 14 23.30 -2.00 -6.66
N PHE A 15 24.61 -1.89 -6.86
CA PHE A 15 25.30 -0.62 -6.74
C PHE A 15 26.70 -0.77 -7.33
N ARG A 16 26.91 0.01 -8.41
CA ARG A 16 28.11 0.22 -9.24
C ARG A 16 28.34 -0.81 -10.33
N ALA A 17 28.63 -0.29 -11.53
CA ALA A 17 29.00 -0.99 -12.76
C ALA A 17 30.30 -1.83 -12.66
N ARG A 18 30.69 -2.30 -11.48
CA ARG A 18 31.81 -3.20 -11.17
C ARG A 18 31.54 -3.91 -9.83
N THR A 19 30.71 -4.95 -9.81
CA THR A 19 30.76 -5.95 -8.73
C THR A 19 32.00 -6.81 -8.95
N SER A 20 32.91 -6.89 -7.98
CA SER A 20 34.10 -7.75 -8.06
C SER A 20 33.70 -9.23 -8.00
N LEU A 21 34.50 -10.11 -8.62
CA LEU A 21 34.31 -11.56 -8.55
C LEU A 21 34.18 -12.02 -7.08
N GLU A 22 34.97 -11.44 -6.19
CA GLU A 22 34.93 -11.71 -4.74
C GLU A 22 33.55 -11.49 -4.11
N LYS A 23 32.83 -10.43 -4.50
CA LYS A 23 31.49 -10.14 -3.98
C LYS A 23 30.44 -11.12 -4.51
N LEU A 24 30.62 -11.58 -5.75
CA LEU A 24 29.78 -12.63 -6.31
C LEU A 24 30.04 -13.96 -5.61
N ASP A 25 31.30 -14.33 -5.39
CA ASP A 25 31.69 -15.54 -4.68
C ASP A 25 31.17 -15.54 -3.24
N GLU A 26 31.22 -14.39 -2.57
CA GLU A 26 30.63 -14.22 -1.24
C GLU A 26 29.11 -14.43 -1.25
N ALA A 27 28.39 -13.86 -2.23
CA ALA A 27 26.95 -14.07 -2.37
C ALA A 27 26.61 -15.55 -2.64
N ILE A 28 27.38 -16.21 -3.51
CA ILE A 28 27.23 -17.64 -3.81
C ILE A 28 27.47 -18.47 -2.55
N ARG A 29 28.54 -18.19 -1.79
CA ARG A 29 28.87 -18.91 -0.56
C ARG A 29 27.76 -18.79 0.48
N ARG A 30 27.29 -17.57 0.76
CA ARG A 30 26.17 -17.33 1.70
C ARG A 30 24.92 -18.12 1.28
N SER A 31 24.63 -18.10 -0.01
CA SER A 31 23.49 -18.82 -0.58
C SER A 31 23.65 -20.35 -0.49
N ALA A 32 24.87 -20.87 -0.60
CA ALA A 32 25.19 -22.29 -0.44
C ALA A 32 25.21 -22.75 1.04
N GLU A 33 25.47 -21.84 1.98
CA GLU A 33 25.54 -22.12 3.43
C GLU A 33 24.18 -22.07 4.14
N GLY A 34 23.27 -21.21 3.68
CA GLY A 34 21.95 -21.02 4.32
C GLY A 34 20.79 -20.70 3.38
N GLY A 35 21.07 -20.42 2.11
CA GLY A 35 20.08 -19.95 1.14
C GLY A 35 19.56 -21.02 0.18
N TRP A 36 19.05 -20.58 -0.98
CA TRP A 36 18.38 -21.48 -1.92
C TRP A 36 19.34 -22.51 -2.57
N LEU A 37 20.62 -22.18 -2.79
CA LEU A 37 21.61 -23.11 -3.36
C LEU A 37 21.80 -24.33 -2.43
N LYS A 38 21.81 -24.12 -1.11
CA LYS A 38 21.86 -25.19 -0.12
C LYS A 38 20.72 -26.19 -0.29
N ARG A 39 19.51 -25.70 -0.52
CA ARG A 39 18.30 -26.54 -0.69
C ARG A 39 18.37 -27.37 -1.97
N LEU A 40 19.00 -26.83 -3.01
CA LEU A 40 19.33 -27.59 -4.22
C LEU A 40 20.45 -28.60 -4.00
N GLY A 41 21.15 -28.56 -2.84
CA GLY A 41 22.30 -29.41 -2.55
C GLY A 41 23.58 -28.90 -3.22
N VAL A 42 23.59 -27.63 -3.64
CA VAL A 42 24.73 -26.96 -4.26
C VAL A 42 25.62 -26.40 -3.14
N LYS A 43 26.89 -26.80 -3.13
CA LYS A 43 27.89 -26.38 -2.13
C LYS A 43 28.98 -25.52 -2.77
N ALA A 44 28.59 -24.59 -3.63
CA ALA A 44 29.53 -23.78 -4.38
C ALA A 44 30.14 -22.69 -3.49
N GLY A 45 31.47 -22.57 -3.50
CA GLY A 45 32.19 -21.52 -2.77
C GLY A 45 32.59 -20.32 -3.64
N SER A 46 32.38 -20.43 -4.96
CA SER A 46 32.75 -19.48 -5.99
C SER A 46 31.87 -19.61 -7.23
N TRP A 47 31.96 -18.64 -8.15
CA TRP A 47 31.32 -18.68 -9.46
C TRP A 47 31.78 -19.86 -10.32
N ASP A 48 33.07 -20.18 -10.31
CA ASP A 48 33.60 -21.33 -11.05
C ASP A 48 33.08 -22.66 -10.47
N ASP A 49 32.98 -22.76 -9.15
CA ASP A 49 32.37 -23.94 -8.51
C ASP A 49 30.89 -24.08 -8.84
N LEU A 50 30.16 -22.95 -8.91
CA LEU A 50 28.75 -22.93 -9.28
C LEU A 50 28.56 -23.38 -10.73
N LYS A 51 29.35 -22.86 -11.68
CA LYS A 51 29.35 -23.28 -13.08
C LYS A 51 29.55 -24.78 -13.21
N ARG A 52 30.60 -25.32 -12.56
CA ARG A 52 30.92 -26.74 -12.57
C ARG A 52 29.77 -27.59 -12.01
N GLN A 53 29.25 -27.21 -10.85
CA GLN A 53 28.16 -27.93 -10.18
C GLN A 53 26.81 -27.88 -10.92
N VAL A 54 26.56 -26.82 -11.71
CA VAL A 54 25.39 -26.75 -12.59
C VAL A 54 25.61 -27.62 -13.83
N ALA A 55 26.81 -27.59 -14.42
CA ALA A 55 27.17 -28.43 -15.56
C ALA A 55 27.08 -29.94 -15.23
N GLU A 56 27.51 -30.34 -14.03
CA GLU A 56 27.37 -31.72 -13.51
C GLU A 56 25.90 -32.17 -13.40
N ARG A 57 24.98 -31.23 -13.17
CA ARG A 57 23.53 -31.49 -13.04
C ARG A 57 22.74 -31.18 -14.31
N TRP A 58 23.44 -30.86 -15.40
CA TRP A 58 22.81 -30.31 -16.60
C TRP A 58 21.85 -31.28 -17.29
N ASP A 59 22.13 -32.58 -17.23
CA ASP A 59 21.28 -33.58 -17.89
C ASP A 59 19.86 -33.55 -17.29
N GLY A 60 19.74 -33.35 -15.97
CA GLY A 60 18.44 -33.13 -15.31
C GLY A 60 17.75 -31.82 -15.72
N VAL A 61 18.52 -30.76 -16.04
CA VAL A 61 17.98 -29.50 -16.59
C VAL A 61 17.40 -29.73 -17.98
N VAL A 62 18.12 -30.48 -18.83
CA VAL A 62 17.67 -30.83 -20.19
C VAL A 62 16.38 -31.65 -20.12
N GLU A 63 16.35 -32.72 -19.31
CA GLU A 63 15.16 -33.56 -19.13
C GLU A 63 13.94 -32.76 -18.64
N ALA A 64 14.15 -31.86 -17.67
CA ALA A 64 13.09 -31.00 -17.15
C ALA A 64 12.56 -30.01 -18.19
N ALA A 65 13.42 -29.51 -19.08
CA ALA A 65 13.02 -28.61 -20.16
C ALA A 65 12.29 -29.34 -21.28
N VAL A 66 12.76 -30.53 -21.67
CA VAL A 66 12.11 -31.39 -22.67
C VAL A 66 10.71 -31.78 -22.22
N ARG A 67 10.51 -32.14 -20.95
CA ARG A 67 9.18 -32.45 -20.40
C ARG A 67 8.18 -31.30 -20.52
N ARG A 68 8.64 -30.05 -20.52
CA ARG A 68 7.77 -28.84 -20.52
C ARG A 68 7.52 -28.25 -21.89
N LEU A 69 8.51 -28.31 -22.77
CA LEU A 69 8.48 -27.66 -24.07
C LEU A 69 8.39 -28.66 -25.24
N GLY A 70 8.78 -29.92 -25.02
CA GLY A 70 8.88 -30.95 -26.05
C GLY A 70 9.91 -30.62 -27.14
N GLY A 71 9.81 -31.33 -28.27
CA GLY A 71 10.53 -31.03 -29.52
C GLY A 71 12.06 -31.08 -29.45
N ASP A 72 12.71 -30.37 -30.38
CA ASP A 72 14.18 -30.34 -30.57
C ASP A 72 14.95 -29.55 -29.50
N VAL A 73 14.33 -29.23 -28.34
CA VAL A 73 14.96 -28.47 -27.25
C VAL A 73 16.18 -29.20 -26.68
N GLN A 74 16.15 -30.54 -26.68
CA GLN A 74 17.22 -31.38 -26.15
C GLN A 74 18.59 -31.05 -26.77
N LYS A 75 18.69 -31.10 -28.11
CA LYS A 75 19.95 -30.86 -28.83
C LYS A 75 20.52 -29.46 -28.56
N GLU A 76 19.65 -28.45 -28.45
CA GLU A 76 20.08 -27.08 -28.19
C GLU A 76 20.63 -26.88 -26.78
N LEU A 77 19.99 -27.50 -25.78
CA LEU A 77 20.44 -27.40 -24.40
C LEU A 77 21.66 -28.28 -24.13
N GLU A 78 21.77 -29.47 -24.73
CA GLU A 78 22.98 -30.31 -24.66
C GLU A 78 24.21 -29.55 -25.18
N ALA A 79 24.07 -28.85 -26.32
CA ALA A 79 25.13 -28.01 -26.87
C ALA A 79 25.48 -26.77 -26.02
N LEU A 80 24.65 -26.43 -25.02
CA LEU A 80 24.90 -25.33 -24.09
C LEU A 80 25.78 -25.79 -22.92
N LYS A 81 25.78 -27.07 -22.55
CA LYS A 81 26.52 -27.65 -21.42
C LYS A 81 28.01 -27.28 -21.46
N ASP A 82 28.66 -27.56 -22.59
CA ASP A 82 30.09 -27.32 -22.77
C ASP A 82 30.45 -25.83 -22.82
N LYS A 83 29.46 -24.98 -23.13
CA LYS A 83 29.61 -23.52 -23.17
C LYS A 83 29.41 -22.87 -21.81
N LEU A 84 29.01 -23.61 -20.77
CA LEU A 84 28.89 -23.07 -19.41
C LEU A 84 30.24 -22.67 -18.80
N ASN A 85 31.37 -23.09 -19.38
CA ASN A 85 32.69 -22.57 -18.98
C ASN A 85 32.93 -21.14 -19.47
N ASP A 86 32.23 -20.71 -20.52
CA ASP A 86 32.25 -19.32 -20.99
C ASP A 86 31.41 -18.45 -20.05
N ASP A 87 32.07 -17.45 -19.48
CA ASP A 87 31.50 -16.58 -18.47
C ASP A 87 30.30 -15.77 -18.95
N LYS A 88 30.26 -15.42 -20.24
CA LYS A 88 29.14 -14.68 -20.82
C LYS A 88 27.92 -15.60 -20.95
N VAL A 89 28.12 -16.81 -21.45
CA VAL A 89 27.04 -17.81 -21.59
C VAL A 89 26.50 -18.24 -20.22
N ALA A 90 27.40 -18.53 -19.27
CA ALA A 90 27.04 -18.99 -17.94
C ALA A 90 26.15 -18.00 -17.17
N ARG A 91 26.42 -16.69 -17.30
CA ARG A 91 25.65 -15.63 -16.62
C ARG A 91 24.19 -15.59 -17.06
N GLU A 92 23.92 -15.92 -18.31
CA GLU A 92 22.56 -15.94 -18.86
C GLU A 92 21.85 -17.29 -18.65
N ALA A 93 22.61 -18.40 -18.58
CA ALA A 93 22.06 -19.76 -18.52
C ALA A 93 21.87 -20.31 -17.09
N ILE A 94 22.72 -19.94 -16.13
CA ILE A 94 22.72 -20.56 -14.78
C ILE A 94 21.45 -20.22 -13.99
N ALA A 95 21.00 -18.98 -14.03
CA ALA A 95 19.82 -18.56 -13.29
C ALA A 95 18.54 -19.33 -13.70
N PRO A 96 18.14 -19.40 -14.98
CA PRO A 96 16.98 -20.20 -15.38
C PRO A 96 17.18 -21.71 -15.20
N ALA A 97 18.42 -22.24 -15.29
CA ALA A 97 18.70 -23.63 -14.95
C ALA A 97 18.45 -23.95 -13.46
N LEU A 98 18.90 -23.09 -12.55
CA LEU A 98 18.67 -23.23 -11.11
C LEU A 98 17.18 -23.13 -10.76
N LEU A 99 16.44 -22.23 -11.41
CA LEU A 99 14.99 -22.13 -11.26
C LEU A 99 14.27 -23.41 -11.68
N LEU A 100 14.69 -24.01 -12.80
CA LEU A 100 14.10 -25.24 -13.29
C LEU A 100 14.42 -26.43 -12.36
N MET A 101 15.66 -26.54 -11.89
CA MET A 101 16.05 -27.52 -10.86
C MET A 101 15.25 -27.34 -9.56
N GLN A 102 15.00 -26.10 -9.14
CA GLN A 102 14.20 -25.81 -7.96
C GLN A 102 12.76 -26.28 -8.11
N ALA A 103 12.10 -25.93 -9.22
CA ALA A 103 10.73 -26.34 -9.45
C ALA A 103 10.58 -27.86 -9.52
N GLU A 104 11.57 -28.57 -10.11
CA GLU A 104 11.59 -30.03 -10.15
C GLU A 104 11.80 -30.69 -8.78
N LYS A 105 12.78 -30.20 -8.02
CA LYS A 105 13.22 -30.86 -6.79
C LYS A 105 12.36 -30.49 -5.58
N LEU A 106 11.90 -29.24 -5.52
CA LEU A 106 11.27 -28.66 -4.34
C LEU A 106 9.80 -28.28 -4.57
N GLY A 107 9.32 -28.34 -5.81
CA GLY A 107 8.00 -27.85 -6.18
C GLY A 107 7.88 -26.33 -6.14
N VAL A 108 6.70 -25.83 -6.47
CA VAL A 108 6.38 -24.39 -6.44
C VAL A 108 5.61 -24.06 -5.16
N ASN A 109 6.22 -23.26 -4.30
CA ASN A 109 5.66 -22.69 -3.07
C ASN A 109 6.08 -21.21 -2.91
N GLU A 110 5.57 -20.53 -1.89
CA GLU A 110 5.88 -19.11 -1.62
C GLU A 110 7.37 -18.79 -1.65
N GLU A 111 8.21 -19.64 -1.05
CA GLU A 111 9.64 -19.39 -0.98
C GLU A 111 10.31 -19.52 -2.35
N SER A 112 9.96 -20.55 -3.13
CA SER A 112 10.43 -20.68 -4.51
C SER A 112 9.94 -19.53 -5.40
N LEU A 113 8.71 -19.03 -5.18
CA LEU A 113 8.17 -17.88 -5.90
C LEU A 113 8.94 -16.60 -5.55
N ARG A 114 9.43 -16.47 -4.32
CA ARG A 114 10.30 -15.38 -3.90
C ARG A 114 11.65 -15.41 -4.63
N TYR A 115 12.29 -16.58 -4.76
CA TYR A 115 13.54 -16.70 -5.52
C TYR A 115 13.32 -16.48 -7.02
N PHE A 116 12.25 -17.04 -7.57
CA PHE A 116 11.84 -16.81 -8.95
C PHE A 116 11.61 -15.31 -9.22
N ALA A 117 10.86 -14.62 -8.35
CA ALA A 117 10.67 -13.19 -8.46
C ALA A 117 11.99 -12.40 -8.43
N ALA A 118 12.93 -12.76 -7.56
CA ALA A 118 14.24 -12.11 -7.49
C ALA A 118 15.03 -12.26 -8.82
N VAL A 119 15.09 -13.49 -9.34
CA VAL A 119 15.75 -13.79 -10.62
C VAL A 119 15.11 -13.02 -11.78
N ILE A 120 13.77 -13.00 -11.86
CA ILE A 120 13.03 -12.29 -12.92
C ILE A 120 13.14 -10.79 -12.80
N SER A 121 13.11 -10.24 -11.59
CA SER A 121 13.37 -8.82 -11.35
C SER A 121 14.73 -8.42 -11.93
N GLY A 122 15.73 -9.29 -11.76
CA GLY A 122 17.06 -9.16 -12.35
C GLY A 122 17.04 -9.12 -13.88
N ALA A 123 16.38 -10.10 -14.50
CA ALA A 123 16.27 -10.24 -15.95
C ALA A 123 15.51 -9.07 -16.60
N VAL A 124 14.35 -8.71 -16.04
CA VAL A 124 13.53 -7.57 -16.49
C VAL A 124 14.27 -6.25 -16.34
N GLY A 125 14.92 -6.03 -15.19
CA GLY A 125 15.70 -4.83 -14.94
C GLY A 125 17.01 -4.75 -15.71
N GLY A 126 17.41 -5.79 -16.45
CA GLY A 126 18.49 -5.75 -17.43
C GLY A 126 17.93 -5.43 -18.81
N ASP A 127 17.85 -6.46 -19.65
CA ASP A 127 17.48 -6.36 -21.06
C ASP A 127 15.99 -6.63 -21.33
N GLY A 128 15.19 -6.90 -20.29
CA GLY A 128 13.76 -7.12 -20.45
C GLY A 128 12.94 -5.85 -20.64
N HIS A 129 11.66 -6.02 -20.96
CA HIS A 129 10.68 -4.95 -21.16
C HIS A 129 9.34 -5.33 -20.52
N VAL A 130 8.62 -4.34 -19.98
CA VAL A 130 7.29 -4.52 -19.39
C VAL A 130 6.34 -3.47 -19.95
N SER A 131 5.20 -3.92 -20.45
CA SER A 131 4.12 -3.06 -20.94
C SER A 131 2.82 -3.40 -20.24
N ALA A 132 2.35 -2.50 -19.38
CA ALA A 132 1.05 -2.62 -18.72
C ALA A 132 -0.12 -2.48 -19.70
N ALA A 133 0.06 -1.67 -20.75
CA ALA A 133 -0.95 -1.40 -21.78
C ALA A 133 -1.13 -2.59 -22.75
N LEU A 134 -0.04 -3.24 -23.14
CA LEU A 134 -0.08 -4.44 -23.99
C LEU A 134 -0.18 -5.73 -23.20
N GLU A 135 -0.12 -5.66 -21.87
CA GLU A 135 -0.07 -6.80 -20.94
C GLU A 135 1.02 -7.79 -21.34
N ARG A 136 2.26 -7.31 -21.42
CA ARG A 136 3.41 -8.10 -21.84
C ARG A 136 4.61 -7.92 -20.93
N VAL A 137 5.31 -9.02 -20.71
CA VAL A 137 6.66 -9.05 -20.15
C VAL A 137 7.55 -9.79 -21.16
N GLU A 138 8.60 -9.12 -21.62
CA GLU A 138 9.51 -9.62 -22.65
C GLU A 138 10.93 -9.71 -22.09
N LEU A 139 11.61 -10.84 -22.27
CA LEU A 139 13.03 -11.00 -21.99
C LEU A 139 13.80 -11.17 -23.30
N ALA A 140 14.85 -10.38 -23.52
CA ALA A 140 15.72 -10.52 -24.68
C ALA A 140 16.86 -11.52 -24.38
N SER A 141 17.26 -12.30 -25.39
CA SER A 141 18.37 -13.25 -25.32
C SER A 141 19.12 -13.27 -26.64
N GLY A 142 20.46 -13.34 -26.59
CA GLY A 142 21.30 -13.56 -27.77
C GLY A 142 21.39 -15.02 -28.21
N SER A 143 20.76 -15.93 -27.48
CA SER A 143 20.85 -17.38 -27.69
C SER A 143 19.48 -18.03 -27.64
N ARG A 144 19.15 -18.81 -28.67
CA ARG A 144 17.90 -19.58 -28.73
C ARG A 144 17.81 -20.58 -27.58
N ALA A 145 18.90 -21.30 -27.31
CA ALA A 145 18.98 -22.27 -26.22
C ALA A 145 18.67 -21.63 -24.86
N ILE A 146 19.23 -20.46 -24.59
CA ILE A 146 18.96 -19.71 -23.34
C ILE A 146 17.51 -19.21 -23.30
N ALA A 147 16.96 -18.75 -24.44
CA ALA A 147 15.56 -18.33 -24.51
C ALA A 147 14.58 -19.50 -24.27
N LEU A 148 14.89 -20.69 -24.79
CA LEU A 148 14.15 -21.92 -24.50
C LEU A 148 14.28 -22.32 -23.03
N LEU A 149 15.47 -22.21 -22.44
CA LEU A 149 15.68 -22.49 -21.03
C LEU A 149 14.84 -21.57 -20.13
N TRP A 150 14.74 -20.28 -20.46
CA TRP A 150 13.81 -19.36 -19.80
C TRP A 150 12.34 -19.75 -20.01
N GLY A 151 11.95 -20.14 -21.22
CA GLY A 151 10.60 -20.64 -21.50
C GLY A 151 10.25 -21.88 -20.66
N ALA A 152 11.20 -22.80 -20.50
CA ALA A 152 11.03 -23.99 -19.66
C ALA A 152 10.93 -23.61 -18.18
N ALA A 153 11.77 -22.69 -17.70
CA ALA A 153 11.68 -22.17 -16.35
C ALA A 153 10.30 -21.51 -16.10
N PHE A 154 9.82 -20.65 -16.99
CA PHE A 154 8.49 -20.03 -16.87
C PHE A 154 7.36 -21.07 -16.80
N ARG A 155 7.38 -22.06 -17.70
CA ARG A 155 6.43 -23.18 -17.67
C ARG A 155 6.48 -23.95 -16.34
N ALA A 156 7.65 -24.06 -15.71
CA ALA A 156 7.80 -24.70 -14.40
C ALA A 156 7.11 -23.96 -13.25
N TYR A 157 6.97 -22.64 -13.37
CA TYR A 157 6.24 -21.79 -12.42
C TYR A 157 4.81 -21.47 -12.90
N GLY A 158 4.27 -22.26 -13.85
CA GLY A 158 2.90 -22.10 -14.33
C GLY A 158 2.67 -20.86 -15.21
N ILE A 159 3.73 -20.33 -15.84
CA ILE A 159 3.67 -19.16 -16.69
C ILE A 159 3.93 -19.57 -18.14
N GLU A 160 2.96 -19.34 -19.01
CA GLU A 160 3.15 -19.56 -20.43
C GLU A 160 3.86 -18.38 -21.10
N ALA A 161 4.91 -18.67 -21.87
CA ALA A 161 5.61 -17.67 -22.65
C ALA A 161 6.04 -18.21 -24.00
N LYS A 162 5.94 -17.36 -25.02
CA LYS A 162 6.34 -17.68 -26.38
C LYS A 162 7.80 -17.30 -26.60
N VAL A 163 8.60 -18.26 -27.06
CA VAL A 163 9.96 -18.01 -27.52
C VAL A 163 9.93 -17.70 -29.02
N ARG A 164 10.40 -16.52 -29.43
CA ARG A 164 10.41 -16.08 -30.84
C ARG A 164 11.76 -15.49 -31.24
N GLY A 165 12.14 -15.66 -32.50
CA GLY A 165 13.30 -14.99 -33.08
C GLY A 165 12.99 -13.54 -33.47
N ILE A 166 13.97 -12.66 -33.31
CA ILE A 166 13.95 -11.25 -33.72
C ILE A 166 15.17 -11.00 -34.58
N GLY A 167 14.93 -10.77 -35.87
CA GLY A 167 16.01 -10.60 -36.85
C GLY A 167 16.86 -11.86 -36.97
N ARG A 168 18.18 -11.69 -37.17
CA ARG A 168 19.09 -12.79 -37.52
C ARG A 168 19.67 -13.55 -36.33
N SER A 169 19.73 -12.96 -35.14
CA SER A 169 20.48 -13.54 -34.00
C SER A 169 19.95 -13.18 -32.62
N ALA A 170 18.83 -12.46 -32.51
CA ALA A 170 18.20 -12.16 -31.22
C ALA A 170 16.95 -13.02 -31.02
N PHE A 171 16.65 -13.33 -29.78
CA PHE A 171 15.49 -14.09 -29.37
C PHE A 171 14.77 -13.35 -28.25
N GLN A 172 13.46 -13.57 -28.14
CA GLN A 172 12.64 -13.05 -27.07
C GLN A 172 11.82 -14.17 -26.43
N VAL A 173 11.63 -14.06 -25.12
CA VAL A 173 10.69 -14.85 -24.32
C VAL A 173 9.57 -13.90 -23.88
N VAL A 174 8.35 -14.15 -24.35
CA VAL A 174 7.23 -13.22 -24.21
C VAL A 174 6.09 -13.87 -23.43
N ALA A 175 5.84 -13.42 -22.20
CA ALA A 175 4.61 -13.68 -21.48
C ALA A 175 3.56 -12.62 -21.88
N SER A 176 2.29 -13.00 -22.02
CA SER A 176 1.21 -12.10 -22.46
C SER A 176 -0.07 -12.33 -21.65
N GLY A 177 -0.91 -11.30 -21.53
CA GLY A 177 -2.20 -11.40 -20.84
C GLY A 177 -2.05 -11.84 -19.39
N ASP A 178 -2.84 -12.85 -18.98
CA ASP A 178 -2.85 -13.38 -17.61
C ASP A 178 -1.47 -13.87 -17.15
N ASP A 179 -0.68 -14.49 -18.03
CA ASP A 179 0.68 -14.93 -17.70
C ASP A 179 1.63 -13.76 -17.47
N ALA A 180 1.47 -12.66 -18.22
CA ALA A 180 2.21 -11.44 -17.97
C ALA A 180 1.79 -10.80 -16.64
N VAL A 181 0.49 -10.82 -16.31
CA VAL A 181 -0.03 -10.33 -15.02
C VAL A 181 0.50 -11.19 -13.87
N ARG A 182 0.49 -12.52 -13.98
CA ARG A 182 1.06 -13.44 -12.98
C ARG A 182 2.56 -13.18 -12.78
N LEU A 183 3.32 -13.06 -13.86
CA LEU A 183 4.75 -12.79 -13.79
C LEU A 183 5.05 -11.42 -13.15
N ALA A 184 4.30 -10.39 -13.54
CA ALA A 184 4.45 -9.04 -13.00
C ALA A 184 3.98 -8.95 -11.53
N ARG A 185 2.99 -9.75 -11.13
CA ARG A 185 2.53 -9.85 -9.74
C ARG A 185 3.63 -10.34 -8.81
N LEU A 186 4.46 -11.28 -9.24
CA LEU A 186 5.59 -11.74 -8.44
C LEU A 186 6.58 -10.61 -8.14
N TYR A 187 6.76 -9.67 -9.07
CA TYR A 187 7.53 -8.46 -8.81
C TYR A 187 6.88 -7.58 -7.73
N PHE A 188 5.57 -7.37 -7.79
CA PHE A 188 4.85 -6.63 -6.76
C PHE A 188 4.98 -7.28 -5.37
N LEU A 189 4.80 -8.60 -5.28
CA LEU A 189 4.78 -9.33 -4.01
C LEU A 189 6.17 -9.48 -3.39
N PHE A 190 7.17 -9.87 -4.18
CA PHE A 190 8.49 -10.28 -3.69
C PHE A 190 9.65 -9.48 -4.25
N GLY A 191 9.39 -8.57 -5.19
CA GLY A 191 10.40 -7.68 -5.73
C GLY A 191 10.97 -6.76 -4.65
N PRO A 192 12.09 -6.08 -4.92
CA PRO A 192 12.70 -5.14 -4.00
C PRO A 192 11.69 -4.06 -3.57
N PRO A 193 11.77 -3.55 -2.32
CA PRO A 193 10.92 -2.44 -1.92
C PRO A 193 11.17 -1.25 -2.86
N LEU A 194 10.12 -0.79 -3.55
CA LEU A 194 10.12 0.56 -4.13
C LEU A 194 10.17 1.49 -2.92
N LEU A 195 11.31 2.13 -2.67
CA LEU A 195 11.55 2.91 -1.46
C LEU A 195 10.45 3.96 -1.23
N GLU A 196 9.96 4.05 0.01
CA GLU A 196 9.14 5.18 0.45
C GLU A 196 10.03 6.42 0.55
N GLY A 197 9.94 7.26 -0.46
CA GLY A 197 10.69 8.49 -0.60
C GLY A 197 10.67 8.89 -2.07
N GLY A 198 10.09 10.05 -2.38
CA GLY A 198 9.73 10.47 -3.74
C GLY A 198 10.88 10.64 -4.75
N ASP A 199 12.09 10.16 -4.46
CA ASP A 199 13.31 10.46 -5.21
C ASP A 199 13.94 9.26 -5.96
N GLU A 200 13.25 8.12 -6.10
CA GLU A 200 13.69 7.04 -7.00
C GLU A 200 12.71 6.65 -8.11
N ARG A 201 11.67 7.47 -8.36
CA ARG A 201 10.87 7.39 -9.61
C ARG A 201 11.73 7.49 -10.88
N VAL A 202 12.99 7.90 -10.73
CA VAL A 202 13.95 8.17 -11.80
C VAL A 202 14.79 6.94 -12.20
N ILE A 203 14.85 5.84 -11.41
CA ILE A 203 15.87 4.79 -11.64
C ILE A 203 15.38 3.56 -12.44
N ASN A 204 14.11 3.15 -12.41
CA ASN A 204 13.67 1.99 -13.22
C ASN A 204 12.17 1.94 -13.58
N HIS A 205 11.76 2.70 -14.61
CA HIS A 205 10.39 2.70 -15.15
C HIS A 205 9.83 1.31 -15.48
N LYS A 206 10.67 0.32 -15.83
CA LYS A 206 10.23 -1.05 -16.14
C LYS A 206 9.60 -1.75 -14.94
N LEU A 207 10.14 -1.48 -13.75
CA LEU A 207 9.70 -2.09 -12.50
C LEU A 207 8.43 -1.44 -11.95
N GLU A 208 8.26 -0.12 -12.16
CA GLU A 208 6.98 0.55 -11.91
C GLU A 208 5.87 -0.03 -12.80
N ARG A 209 6.15 -0.23 -14.09
CA ARG A 209 5.21 -0.89 -15.02
C ARG A 209 4.89 -2.33 -14.62
N ALA A 210 5.84 -3.05 -14.02
CA ALA A 210 5.59 -4.38 -13.47
C ALA A 210 4.67 -4.33 -12.24
N VAL A 211 4.83 -3.34 -11.36
CA VAL A 211 3.89 -3.14 -10.24
C VAL A 211 2.49 -2.79 -10.75
N GLU A 212 2.38 -1.86 -11.70
CA GLU A 212 1.10 -1.47 -12.32
C GLU A 212 0.39 -2.68 -12.95
N LEU A 213 1.12 -3.48 -13.74
CA LEU A 213 0.58 -4.68 -14.39
C LEU A 213 0.22 -5.77 -13.37
N GLY A 214 1.08 -6.03 -12.39
CA GLY A 214 0.84 -7.02 -11.33
C GLY A 214 -0.32 -6.64 -10.40
N ALA A 215 -0.56 -5.35 -10.23
CA ALA A 215 -1.65 -4.81 -9.42
C ALA A 215 -3.05 -4.99 -10.04
N LYS A 216 -3.16 -5.43 -11.30
CA LYS A 216 -4.44 -5.74 -11.95
C LYS A 216 -5.16 -6.96 -11.36
N GLY A 217 -4.47 -7.79 -10.57
CA GLY A 217 -5.09 -8.94 -9.89
C GLY A 217 -6.17 -8.56 -8.89
N ALA A 218 -7.21 -9.39 -8.77
CA ALA A 218 -8.17 -9.28 -7.68
C ALA A 218 -7.50 -9.58 -6.32
N LEU A 219 -7.84 -8.78 -5.31
CA LEU A 219 -7.56 -9.06 -3.91
C LEU A 219 -8.74 -9.88 -3.37
N ASP A 220 -8.46 -11.03 -2.77
CA ASP A 220 -9.46 -11.75 -1.96
C ASP A 220 -9.23 -11.42 -0.49
N ILE A 221 -10.29 -11.02 0.20
CA ILE A 221 -10.24 -10.63 1.62
C ILE A 221 -11.37 -11.34 2.35
N ARG A 222 -10.99 -12.20 3.29
CA ARG A 222 -11.92 -13.00 4.10
C ARG A 222 -11.47 -13.04 5.54
N TRP A 223 -12.33 -13.51 6.42
CA TRP A 223 -11.98 -13.72 7.83
C TRP A 223 -12.50 -15.07 8.33
N GLU A 224 -11.82 -15.62 9.33
CA GLU A 224 -12.17 -16.89 9.96
C GLU A 224 -11.76 -16.90 11.44
N GLY A 225 -12.10 -17.98 12.16
CA GLY A 225 -11.52 -18.25 13.48
C GLY A 225 -11.85 -17.22 14.55
N LEU A 226 -13.06 -16.64 14.53
CA LEU A 226 -13.56 -15.78 15.60
C LEU A 226 -13.56 -16.56 16.93
N ARG A 227 -12.89 -16.01 17.94
CA ARG A 227 -12.59 -16.70 19.19
C ARG A 227 -12.58 -15.74 20.39
N ARG A 228 -13.03 -16.25 21.53
CA ARG A 228 -12.93 -15.63 22.86
C ARG A 228 -12.52 -16.72 23.86
N ARG A 229 -11.38 -16.56 24.54
CA ARG A 229 -10.80 -17.64 25.38
C ARG A 229 -11.46 -17.77 26.77
N THR A 230 -12.04 -16.70 27.28
CA THR A 230 -12.71 -16.63 28.58
C THR A 230 -13.89 -15.65 28.49
N GLU A 231 -14.83 -15.68 29.44
CA GLU A 231 -15.95 -14.74 29.48
C GLU A 231 -15.54 -13.27 29.61
N ASP A 232 -14.32 -12.98 30.09
CA ASP A 232 -13.70 -11.63 30.09
C ASP A 232 -12.53 -11.53 29.09
N GLY A 233 -12.40 -12.53 28.22
CA GLY A 233 -11.25 -12.70 27.35
C GLY A 233 -11.27 -11.77 26.15
N LEU A 234 -10.06 -11.47 25.64
CA LEU A 234 -9.86 -10.75 24.39
C LEU A 234 -10.55 -11.48 23.24
N VAL A 235 -11.41 -10.75 22.52
CA VAL A 235 -12.01 -11.23 21.27
C VAL A 235 -10.99 -11.08 20.16
N ALA A 236 -10.79 -12.15 19.39
CA ALA A 236 -9.88 -12.16 18.26
C ALA A 236 -10.50 -12.89 17.07
N ALA A 237 -10.04 -12.56 15.88
CA ALA A 237 -10.32 -13.29 14.64
C ALA A 237 -9.08 -13.26 13.76
N ASP A 238 -9.09 -14.07 12.72
CA ASP A 238 -8.05 -14.04 11.71
C ASP A 238 -8.60 -13.41 10.43
N LEU A 239 -7.95 -12.36 9.95
CA LEU A 239 -8.21 -11.78 8.63
C LEU A 239 -7.19 -12.35 7.65
N ILE A 240 -7.65 -12.83 6.51
CA ILE A 240 -6.83 -13.37 5.44
C ILE A 240 -6.93 -12.42 4.26
N ILE A 241 -5.77 -11.91 3.80
CA ILE A 241 -5.66 -11.16 2.56
C ILE A 241 -4.84 -12.01 1.60
N SER A 242 -5.45 -12.29 0.45
CA SER A 242 -4.96 -13.22 -0.55
C SER A 242 -4.76 -12.52 -1.87
N GLU A 243 -3.68 -12.86 -2.56
CA GLU A 243 -3.44 -12.40 -3.92
C GLU A 243 -2.82 -13.50 -4.81
N GLY A 244 -3.68 -14.16 -5.59
CA GLY A 244 -3.30 -15.37 -6.32
C GLY A 244 -3.12 -16.50 -5.32
N ASP A 245 -1.99 -17.21 -5.40
CA ASP A 245 -1.68 -18.34 -4.52
C ASP A 245 -0.95 -17.93 -3.23
N ILE A 246 -0.91 -16.63 -2.92
CA ILE A 246 -0.23 -16.08 -1.74
C ILE A 246 -1.26 -15.54 -0.76
N ASP A 247 -1.30 -16.15 0.42
CA ASP A 247 -2.18 -15.78 1.52
C ASP A 247 -1.37 -15.23 2.69
N VAL A 248 -1.82 -14.12 3.30
CA VAL A 248 -1.29 -13.63 4.58
C VAL A 248 -2.42 -13.55 5.60
N LYS A 249 -2.17 -14.20 6.75
CA LYS A 249 -3.10 -14.30 7.87
C LYS A 249 -2.72 -13.30 8.97
N TYR A 250 -3.55 -12.29 9.19
CA TYR A 250 -3.41 -11.24 10.19
C TYR A 250 -4.28 -11.56 11.41
N ASN A 251 -3.79 -11.26 12.61
CA ASN A 251 -4.62 -11.31 13.81
C ASN A 251 -5.39 -9.99 13.92
N VAL A 252 -6.70 -10.08 14.11
CA VAL A 252 -7.56 -8.95 14.44
C VAL A 252 -7.98 -9.10 15.90
N TYR A 253 -7.74 -8.07 16.70
CA TYR A 253 -8.17 -8.01 18.10
C TYR A 253 -9.23 -6.92 18.25
N LEU A 254 -10.35 -7.28 18.88
CA LEU A 254 -11.35 -6.30 19.31
C LEU A 254 -11.09 -5.95 20.78
N ARG A 255 -10.56 -4.75 21.02
CA ARG A 255 -10.21 -4.24 22.36
C ARG A 255 -10.88 -2.88 22.57
N ASN A 256 -10.16 -1.88 23.08
CA ASN A 256 -10.61 -0.49 23.07
C ASN A 256 -10.74 0.07 21.64
N GLU A 257 -10.05 -0.56 20.69
CA GLU A 257 -10.11 -0.31 19.25
C GLU A 257 -9.99 -1.65 18.50
N ILE A 258 -10.19 -1.60 17.19
CA ILE A 258 -9.88 -2.72 16.30
C ILE A 258 -8.40 -2.64 15.96
N GLU A 259 -7.65 -3.66 16.37
CA GLU A 259 -6.22 -3.76 16.09
C GLU A 259 -5.95 -4.94 15.18
N LEU A 260 -5.46 -4.67 13.97
CA LEU A 260 -4.91 -5.65 13.06
C LEU A 260 -3.39 -5.72 13.23
N GLN A 261 -2.85 -6.94 13.36
CA GLN A 261 -1.43 -7.18 13.58
C GLN A 261 -0.91 -8.41 12.83
N PHE A 262 0.28 -8.27 12.25
CA PHE A 262 1.12 -9.36 11.76
C PHE A 262 2.51 -9.26 12.38
N ILE A 263 3.05 -10.35 12.93
CA ILE A 263 4.39 -10.42 13.55
C ILE A 263 5.13 -11.63 12.98
N SER A 264 6.40 -11.46 12.61
CA SER A 264 7.26 -12.56 12.20
C SER A 264 8.74 -12.25 12.44
N THR A 265 9.57 -13.30 12.56
CA THR A 265 11.04 -13.21 12.48
C THR A 265 11.54 -13.19 11.04
N ASP A 266 10.68 -13.46 10.05
CA ASP A 266 10.99 -13.24 8.63
C ASP A 266 10.55 -11.84 8.23
N ARG A 267 11.51 -10.91 8.16
CA ARG A 267 11.27 -9.53 7.69
C ARG A 267 10.61 -9.47 6.32
N GLY A 268 10.98 -10.37 5.39
CA GLY A 268 10.39 -10.41 4.05
C GLY A 268 8.90 -10.74 4.08
N ARG A 269 8.49 -11.64 4.97
CA ARG A 269 7.08 -11.97 5.19
C ARG A 269 6.30 -10.78 5.77
N VAL A 270 6.92 -10.01 6.66
CA VAL A 270 6.32 -8.78 7.22
C VAL A 270 6.22 -7.66 6.18
N GLU A 271 7.21 -7.52 5.30
CA GLU A 271 7.16 -6.59 4.17
C GLU A 271 6.06 -6.95 3.17
N LEU A 272 5.90 -8.24 2.85
CA LEU A 272 4.77 -8.73 2.03
C LEU A 272 3.43 -8.40 2.70
N ALA A 273 3.30 -8.65 3.99
CA ALA A 273 2.10 -8.31 4.76
C ALA A 273 1.79 -6.79 4.68
N ALA A 274 2.81 -5.94 4.79
CA ALA A 274 2.63 -4.49 4.64
C ALA A 274 2.18 -4.10 3.22
N ARG A 275 2.69 -4.76 2.18
CA ARG A 275 2.32 -4.48 0.77
C ARG A 275 0.87 -4.83 0.49
N LEU A 276 0.41 -5.99 0.96
CA LEU A 276 -0.97 -6.42 0.80
C LEU A 276 -1.94 -5.48 1.52
N LEU A 277 -1.61 -5.02 2.72
CA LEU A 277 -2.38 -3.99 3.43
C LEU A 277 -2.42 -2.67 2.66
N ARG A 278 -1.29 -2.20 2.12
CA ARG A 278 -1.26 -0.99 1.27
C ARG A 278 -2.12 -1.13 0.03
N ARG A 279 -2.10 -2.31 -0.60
CA ARG A 279 -2.97 -2.60 -1.74
C ARG A 279 -4.44 -2.59 -1.34
N ALA A 280 -4.76 -3.09 -0.15
CA ALA A 280 -6.08 -3.00 0.47
C ALA A 280 -6.43 -1.58 0.97
N GLY A 281 -5.63 -0.54 0.66
CA GLY A 281 -5.89 0.86 0.99
C GLY A 281 -5.44 1.30 2.39
N VAL A 282 -4.73 0.44 3.13
CA VAL A 282 -4.28 0.72 4.49
C VAL A 282 -2.82 1.17 4.50
N SER A 283 -2.56 2.36 5.04
CA SER A 283 -1.18 2.79 5.30
C SER A 283 -0.55 1.89 6.38
N ALA A 284 0.44 1.10 5.97
CA ALA A 284 1.04 0.04 6.78
C ALA A 284 2.57 0.08 6.68
N GLU A 285 3.21 0.30 7.83
CA GLU A 285 4.66 0.38 7.97
C GLU A 285 5.20 -0.86 8.69
N VAL A 286 6.34 -1.37 8.22
CA VAL A 286 7.09 -2.41 8.91
C VAL A 286 7.87 -1.79 10.06
N LYS A 287 7.72 -2.35 11.26
CA LYS A 287 8.40 -1.90 12.47
C LYS A 287 9.17 -3.05 13.09
N GLU A 288 10.30 -2.74 13.70
CA GLU A 288 11.09 -3.72 14.46
C GLU A 288 10.67 -3.69 15.94
N LYS A 289 10.51 -4.86 16.54
CA LYS A 289 10.15 -5.03 17.93
C LYS A 289 11.41 -5.27 18.77
N GLY A 290 11.99 -4.17 19.24
CA GLY A 290 12.94 -4.13 20.37
C GLY A 290 14.15 -5.07 20.26
N GLY A 291 14.99 -4.92 19.23
CA GLY A 291 16.32 -5.54 19.14
C GLY A 291 16.35 -7.07 19.18
N ARG A 292 15.21 -7.73 18.92
CA ARG A 292 15.03 -9.19 19.01
C ARG A 292 14.89 -9.87 17.64
N ASP A 293 15.28 -9.22 16.55
CA ASP A 293 15.08 -9.73 15.19
C ASP A 293 13.62 -10.17 14.92
N VAL A 294 12.67 -9.38 15.42
CA VAL A 294 11.23 -9.58 15.22
C VAL A 294 10.66 -8.32 14.57
N TRP A 295 9.96 -8.49 13.45
CA TRP A 295 9.30 -7.41 12.74
C TRP A 295 7.78 -7.55 12.83
N TYR A 296 7.07 -6.43 12.72
CA TYR A 296 5.63 -6.40 12.75
C TYR A 296 5.03 -5.29 11.90
N VAL A 297 3.78 -5.50 11.50
CA VAL A 297 2.90 -4.48 10.92
C VAL A 297 1.66 -4.38 11.78
N ARG A 298 1.21 -3.15 12.03
CA ARG A 298 0.02 -2.85 12.84
C ARG A 298 -0.84 -1.78 12.17
N ALA A 299 -2.14 -2.04 12.12
CA ALA A 299 -3.15 -1.07 11.69
C ALA A 299 -4.27 -1.00 12.72
N THR A 300 -4.72 0.21 13.05
CA THR A 300 -5.80 0.49 13.99
C THR A 300 -7.09 0.83 13.24
N THR A 301 -8.22 0.94 13.94
CA THR A 301 -9.55 1.20 13.35
C THR A 301 -9.53 2.32 12.31
N ASP A 302 -8.83 3.43 12.57
CA ASP A 302 -8.80 4.58 11.66
C ASP A 302 -8.09 4.29 10.35
N ARG A 303 -7.00 3.50 10.42
CA ARG A 303 -6.26 3.06 9.23
C ARG A 303 -7.03 1.99 8.48
N LEU A 304 -7.72 1.10 9.19
CA LEU A 304 -8.57 0.07 8.58
C LEU A 304 -9.78 0.69 7.88
N ALA A 305 -10.38 1.72 8.47
CA ALA A 305 -11.45 2.50 7.84
C ALA A 305 -10.97 3.19 6.54
N ALA A 306 -9.67 3.48 6.39
CA ALA A 306 -9.11 3.99 5.13
C ALA A 306 -9.01 2.94 4.02
N GLY A 307 -9.17 1.68 4.38
CA GLY A 307 -9.10 0.57 3.44
C GLY A 307 -10.20 0.62 2.39
N ARG A 308 -9.98 -0.17 1.33
CA ARG A 308 -10.99 -0.46 0.32
C ARG A 308 -12.20 -1.12 0.95
N LYS A 309 -13.35 -0.99 0.29
CA LYS A 309 -14.63 -1.49 0.81
C LYS A 309 -14.56 -2.97 1.20
N GLU A 310 -13.92 -3.81 0.40
CA GLU A 310 -13.78 -5.25 0.65
C GLU A 310 -13.09 -5.54 1.99
N LEU A 311 -12.04 -4.76 2.33
CA LEU A 311 -11.36 -4.87 3.62
C LEU A 311 -12.29 -4.45 4.75
N ARG A 312 -12.98 -3.33 4.58
CA ARG A 312 -13.87 -2.78 5.61
C ARG A 312 -15.04 -3.70 5.88
N ASP A 313 -15.63 -4.26 4.83
CA ASP A 313 -16.73 -5.21 4.91
C ASP A 313 -16.30 -6.49 5.64
N ALA A 314 -15.09 -7.00 5.36
CA ALA A 314 -14.53 -8.15 6.06
C ALA A 314 -14.32 -7.86 7.55
N VAL A 315 -13.72 -6.72 7.90
CA VAL A 315 -13.50 -6.32 9.30
C VAL A 315 -14.84 -6.04 10.01
N ALA A 316 -15.80 -5.41 9.33
CA ALA A 316 -17.14 -5.18 9.85
C ALA A 316 -17.87 -6.51 10.11
N GLY A 317 -17.68 -7.52 9.25
CA GLY A 317 -18.20 -8.87 9.47
C GLY A 317 -17.71 -9.50 10.79
N ILE A 318 -16.44 -9.31 11.13
CA ILE A 318 -15.87 -9.74 12.43
C ILE A 318 -16.61 -9.03 13.59
N VAL A 319 -16.78 -7.71 13.49
CA VAL A 319 -17.45 -6.90 14.53
C VAL A 319 -18.90 -7.31 14.71
N ARG A 320 -19.68 -7.43 13.61
CA ARG A 320 -21.08 -7.87 13.66
C ARG A 320 -21.22 -9.21 14.34
N LYS A 321 -20.40 -10.21 13.94
CA LYS A 321 -20.45 -11.54 14.54
C LYS A 321 -20.06 -11.53 16.03
N ALA A 322 -19.11 -10.71 16.43
CA ALA A 322 -18.75 -10.55 17.83
C ALA A 322 -19.86 -9.88 18.65
N ALA A 323 -20.56 -8.90 18.09
CA ALA A 323 -21.70 -8.24 18.72
C ALA A 323 -22.92 -9.17 18.84
N GLU A 324 -23.24 -9.95 17.80
CA GLU A 324 -24.28 -10.99 17.82
C GLU A 324 -24.08 -12.01 18.95
N ASN A 325 -22.82 -12.35 19.23
CA ASN A 325 -22.47 -13.27 20.31
C ASN A 325 -22.46 -12.61 21.71
N GLY A 326 -22.74 -11.31 21.81
CA GLY A 326 -22.66 -10.54 23.06
C GLY A 326 -21.23 -10.38 23.59
N TRP A 327 -20.21 -10.50 22.73
CA TRP A 327 -18.80 -10.43 23.14
C TRP A 327 -18.23 -9.01 23.07
N VAL A 328 -18.95 -8.10 22.42
CA VAL A 328 -18.65 -6.66 22.32
C VAL A 328 -19.90 -5.88 22.71
N ASN A 329 -19.73 -4.80 23.45
CA ASN A 329 -20.81 -3.88 23.80
C ASN A 329 -21.42 -3.25 22.52
N SER A 330 -22.75 -3.18 22.45
CA SER A 330 -23.48 -2.72 21.27
C SER A 330 -23.08 -1.30 20.84
N GLU A 331 -23.01 -0.34 21.76
CA GLU A 331 -22.64 1.05 21.44
C GLU A 331 -21.22 1.13 20.87
N THR A 332 -20.30 0.31 21.37
CA THR A 332 -18.93 0.23 20.86
C THR A 332 -18.88 -0.41 19.47
N ALA A 333 -19.65 -1.48 19.26
CA ALA A 333 -19.75 -2.14 17.97
C ALA A 333 -20.36 -1.22 16.91
N ASP A 334 -21.47 -0.55 17.22
CA ASP A 334 -22.14 0.40 16.33
C ASP A 334 -21.20 1.51 15.89
N ARG A 335 -20.47 2.11 16.85
CA ARG A 335 -19.47 3.15 16.54
C ARG A 335 -18.36 2.66 15.61
N TRP A 336 -17.91 1.41 15.75
CA TRP A 336 -16.90 0.86 14.84
C TRP A 336 -17.49 0.54 13.47
N LEU A 337 -18.71 0.00 13.41
CA LEU A 337 -19.41 -0.32 12.17
C LEU A 337 -19.68 0.94 11.36
N ASP A 338 -20.18 2.01 11.98
CA ASP A 338 -20.39 3.31 11.34
C ASP A 338 -19.10 3.81 10.68
N LYS A 339 -17.97 3.65 11.36
CA LYS A 339 -16.65 4.09 10.87
C LYS A 339 -16.15 3.22 9.70
N LEU A 340 -16.40 1.91 9.73
CA LEU A 340 -16.00 0.98 8.67
C LEU A 340 -16.91 1.09 7.44
N GLU A 341 -18.20 1.29 7.63
CA GLU A 341 -19.17 1.45 6.55
C GLU A 341 -18.96 2.78 5.83
N SER A 342 -18.78 3.86 6.59
CA SER A 342 -18.45 5.19 6.03
C SER A 342 -17.06 5.21 5.37
N GLY A 343 -16.09 4.51 5.95
CA GLY A 343 -14.68 4.57 5.57
C GLY A 343 -13.96 5.87 5.93
N ARG A 344 -12.66 5.96 5.64
CA ARG A 344 -11.88 7.20 5.69
C ARG A 344 -12.15 7.94 4.39
N VAL A 345 -13.20 8.73 4.43
CA VAL A 345 -13.70 9.40 3.25
C VAL A 345 -12.70 10.48 2.82
N LEU A 346 -11.80 10.16 1.87
CA LEU A 346 -11.52 11.11 0.80
C LEU A 346 -12.84 11.21 0.03
N LYS A 347 -13.77 12.05 0.51
CA LYS A 347 -15.07 12.26 -0.14
C LYS A 347 -14.78 12.62 -1.58
N GLU A 348 -15.20 11.76 -2.49
CA GLU A 348 -15.10 11.94 -3.91
C GLU A 348 -15.52 13.38 -4.24
N GLY A 349 -14.55 14.19 -4.68
CA GLY A 349 -14.74 15.61 -4.98
C GLY A 349 -14.17 16.63 -3.99
N TRP A 350 -13.96 16.35 -2.69
CA TRP A 350 -13.50 17.37 -1.71
C TRP A 350 -11.97 17.57 -1.73
N PRO A 351 -11.46 18.81 -1.75
CA PRO A 351 -10.03 19.08 -1.80
C PRO A 351 -9.35 18.91 -0.44
N LYS A 352 -8.02 18.86 -0.46
CA LYS A 352 -7.20 18.85 0.76
C LYS A 352 -7.18 20.23 1.42
N TYR A 353 -7.83 20.32 2.59
CA TYR A 353 -7.78 21.50 3.45
C TYR A 353 -6.53 21.51 4.35
N TYR A 354 -5.87 22.65 4.41
CA TYR A 354 -4.88 22.97 5.43
C TYR A 354 -5.60 23.44 6.69
N VAL A 355 -5.36 22.72 7.79
CA VAL A 355 -5.86 23.09 9.11
C VAL A 355 -4.66 23.31 10.02
N ARG A 356 -4.59 24.45 10.71
CA ARG A 356 -3.52 24.76 11.66
C ARG A 356 -3.97 25.82 12.66
N LEU A 357 -3.17 26.02 13.69
CA LEU A 357 -3.30 27.19 14.57
C LEU A 357 -2.36 28.29 14.09
N VAL A 358 -2.89 29.50 13.95
CA VAL A 358 -2.12 30.73 13.75
C VAL A 358 -2.47 31.65 14.91
N GLU A 359 -1.47 31.95 15.75
CA GLU A 359 -1.65 32.81 16.93
C GLU A 359 -2.82 32.37 17.84
N GLY A 360 -3.00 31.05 18.01
CA GLY A 360 -4.07 30.48 18.83
C GLY A 360 -5.45 30.40 18.16
N THR A 361 -5.60 30.94 16.95
CA THR A 361 -6.84 30.87 16.16
C THR A 361 -6.78 29.72 15.15
N LEU A 362 -7.88 28.99 14.98
CA LEU A 362 -7.97 27.93 13.96
C LEU A 362 -8.04 28.56 12.57
N GLU A 363 -7.06 28.23 11.73
CA GLU A 363 -7.07 28.57 10.30
C GLU A 363 -7.43 27.31 9.50
N VAL A 364 -8.50 27.40 8.71
CA VAL A 364 -8.90 26.40 7.72
C VAL A 364 -8.78 27.01 6.33
N ARG A 365 -7.95 26.42 5.46
CA ARG A 365 -7.61 27.01 4.17
C ARG A 365 -7.42 25.97 3.08
N TYR A 366 -8.00 26.24 1.91
CA TYR A 366 -7.70 25.56 0.66
C TYR A 366 -6.84 26.47 -0.23
N ALA A 367 -5.81 25.93 -0.88
CA ALA A 367 -4.92 26.68 -1.75
C ALA A 367 -4.59 25.87 -3.02
N SER A 368 -4.60 26.53 -4.17
CA SER A 368 -4.32 25.93 -5.47
C SER A 368 -3.68 26.95 -6.40
N THR A 369 -2.82 26.48 -7.31
CA THR A 369 -2.30 27.28 -8.43
C THR A 369 -3.25 27.26 -9.64
N ASP A 370 -4.27 26.41 -9.60
CA ASP A 370 -5.34 26.33 -10.60
C ASP A 370 -6.52 27.23 -10.17
N PRO A 371 -6.83 28.31 -10.92
CA PRO A 371 -7.96 29.19 -10.64
C PRO A 371 -9.31 28.47 -10.65
N GLU A 372 -9.52 27.50 -11.56
CA GLU A 372 -10.78 26.76 -11.65
C GLU A 372 -11.03 25.95 -10.38
N GLY A 373 -9.98 25.36 -9.80
CA GLY A 373 -10.06 24.68 -8.52
C GLY A 373 -10.51 25.61 -7.37
N ILE A 374 -10.08 26.87 -7.36
CA ILE A 374 -10.47 27.85 -6.33
C ILE A 374 -11.93 28.27 -6.50
N GLU A 375 -12.36 28.55 -7.73
CA GLU A 375 -13.75 28.90 -8.03
C GLU A 375 -14.71 27.76 -7.70
N ARG A 376 -14.33 26.53 -8.05
CA ARG A 376 -15.10 25.32 -7.73
C ARG A 376 -15.29 25.14 -6.23
N GLU A 377 -14.25 25.37 -5.44
CA GLU A 377 -14.38 25.24 -3.99
C GLU A 377 -15.22 26.36 -3.37
N ALA A 378 -15.10 27.59 -3.87
CA ALA A 378 -15.97 28.69 -3.45
C ALA A 378 -17.44 28.41 -3.77
N GLN A 379 -17.74 27.85 -4.94
CA GLN A 379 -19.09 27.42 -5.32
C GLN A 379 -19.61 26.30 -4.43
N ARG A 380 -18.76 25.33 -4.09
CA ARG A 380 -19.14 24.25 -3.17
C ARG A 380 -19.54 24.77 -1.78
N LEU A 381 -18.73 25.68 -1.22
CA LEU A 381 -19.06 26.28 0.08
C LEU A 381 -20.38 27.08 0.01
N LYS A 382 -20.66 27.76 -1.12
CA LYS A 382 -21.95 28.42 -1.36
C LYS A 382 -23.11 27.44 -1.48
N ALA A 383 -22.93 26.33 -2.19
CA ALA A 383 -23.94 25.28 -2.33
C ALA A 383 -24.29 24.61 -0.99
N MET A 384 -23.33 24.54 -0.07
CA MET A 384 -23.54 24.12 1.32
C MET A 384 -24.23 25.20 2.18
N GLY A 385 -24.43 26.41 1.65
CA GLY A 385 -25.07 27.53 2.34
C GLY A 385 -24.13 28.45 3.12
N LEU A 386 -22.81 28.36 2.89
CA LEU A 386 -21.87 29.35 3.41
C LEU A 386 -21.87 30.61 2.54
N VAL A 387 -21.75 31.78 3.17
CA VAL A 387 -21.76 33.07 2.48
C VAL A 387 -20.35 33.62 2.39
N GLU A 388 -19.89 33.92 1.17
CA GLU A 388 -18.60 34.57 0.94
C GLU A 388 -18.58 35.98 1.58
N GLY A 389 -17.46 36.37 2.19
CA GLY A 389 -17.32 37.60 2.97
C GLY A 389 -17.75 37.46 4.44
N ARG A 390 -18.69 36.57 4.74
CA ARG A 390 -19.15 36.27 6.11
C ARG A 390 -18.48 35.02 6.69
N HIS A 391 -18.63 33.88 6.02
CA HIS A 391 -18.18 32.57 6.49
C HIS A 391 -16.82 32.18 5.92
N PHE A 392 -16.53 32.59 4.69
CA PHE A 392 -15.24 32.34 4.04
C PHE A 392 -14.84 33.50 3.13
N THR A 393 -13.59 33.52 2.68
CA THR A 393 -13.04 34.53 1.76
C THR A 393 -12.25 33.86 0.65
N VAL A 394 -12.32 34.41 -0.56
CA VAL A 394 -11.56 33.95 -1.72
C VAL A 394 -10.53 35.02 -2.09
N LYS A 395 -9.28 34.62 -2.37
CA LYS A 395 -8.26 35.52 -2.93
C LYS A 395 -7.63 34.92 -4.18
N MET A 396 -7.63 35.71 -5.24
CA MET A 396 -7.00 35.39 -6.52
C MET A 396 -5.93 36.45 -6.86
N PRO A 397 -4.66 36.26 -6.46
CA PRO A 397 -3.59 37.20 -6.78
C PRO A 397 -3.25 37.17 -8.28
N LYS A 398 -2.86 38.32 -8.85
CA LYS A 398 -2.38 38.39 -10.24
C LYS A 398 -1.02 37.69 -10.40
N GLY A 399 -0.84 36.92 -11.48
CA GLY A 399 0.40 36.19 -11.82
C GLY A 399 0.40 34.71 -11.37
N ARG A 400 1.58 34.04 -11.39
CA ARG A 400 1.73 32.60 -11.01
C ARG A 400 1.63 32.33 -9.50
N LYS A 401 0.99 33.20 -8.71
CA LYS A 401 0.85 33.02 -7.25
C LYS A 401 -0.40 32.18 -6.96
N ALA A 402 -0.31 31.25 -6.01
CA ALA A 402 -1.44 30.40 -5.65
C ALA A 402 -2.63 31.23 -5.10
N GLY A 403 -3.82 30.98 -5.65
CA GLY A 403 -5.08 31.44 -5.09
C GLY A 403 -5.47 30.64 -3.86
N TYR A 404 -6.40 31.15 -3.06
CA TYR A 404 -6.83 30.43 -1.87
C TYR A 404 -8.25 30.80 -1.40
N VAL A 405 -8.87 29.85 -0.73
CA VAL A 405 -10.14 29.99 0.00
C VAL A 405 -9.84 29.84 1.49
N SER A 406 -10.13 30.86 2.30
CA SER A 406 -9.97 30.80 3.77
C SER A 406 -11.32 30.78 4.44
N ILE A 407 -11.54 29.79 5.30
CA ILE A 407 -12.78 29.60 6.05
C ILE A 407 -12.54 30.11 7.47
N ARG A 408 -13.40 31.01 7.92
CA ARG A 408 -13.31 31.62 9.24
C ARG A 408 -13.84 30.66 10.30
N SER A 409 -13.51 30.92 11.56
CA SER A 409 -14.02 30.12 12.68
C SER A 409 -15.56 30.13 12.72
N GLU A 410 -16.18 31.26 12.40
CA GLU A 410 -17.64 31.42 12.29
C GLU A 410 -18.21 30.59 11.14
N GLY A 411 -17.47 30.46 10.03
CA GLY A 411 -17.88 29.62 8.90
C GLY A 411 -17.88 28.13 9.26
N LEU A 412 -16.86 27.68 10.00
CA LEU A 412 -16.84 26.31 10.52
C LEU A 412 -17.95 26.07 11.56
N ALA A 413 -18.20 27.04 12.46
CA ALA A 413 -19.29 26.94 13.42
C ALA A 413 -20.66 26.89 12.74
N TYR A 414 -20.88 27.68 11.69
CA TYR A 414 -22.12 27.66 10.93
C TYR A 414 -22.29 26.38 10.10
N ALA A 415 -21.20 25.84 9.51
CA ALA A 415 -21.24 24.51 8.91
C ALA A 415 -21.57 23.42 9.94
N ALA A 416 -21.05 23.54 11.17
CA ALA A 416 -21.41 22.64 12.26
C ALA A 416 -22.89 22.78 12.66
N TRP A 417 -23.44 23.99 12.67
CA TRP A 417 -24.88 24.19 12.87
C TRP A 417 -25.70 23.53 11.77
N LEU A 418 -25.35 23.77 10.49
CA LEU A 418 -26.00 23.18 9.33
C LEU A 418 -25.92 21.65 9.32
N SER A 419 -24.86 21.05 9.89
CA SER A 419 -24.75 19.59 10.00
C SER A 419 -25.85 18.95 10.85
N VAL A 420 -26.46 19.72 11.77
CA VAL A 420 -27.50 19.25 12.69
C VAL A 420 -28.88 19.79 12.28
N HIS A 421 -28.94 21.04 11.84
CA HIS A 421 -30.20 21.77 11.63
C HIS A 421 -30.46 22.15 10.16
N GLY A 422 -29.54 21.85 9.25
CA GLY A 422 -29.79 22.02 7.82
C GLY A 422 -30.82 21.02 7.30
N GLU A 423 -31.30 21.21 6.08
CA GLU A 423 -32.24 20.31 5.43
C GLU A 423 -31.66 19.69 4.14
N GLY A 424 -32.03 18.45 3.86
CA GLY A 424 -31.68 17.74 2.62
C GLY A 424 -30.16 17.68 2.35
N ASP A 425 -29.77 17.97 1.11
CA ASP A 425 -28.37 17.91 0.67
C ASP A 425 -27.47 18.90 1.42
N GLN A 426 -28.02 20.01 1.92
CA GLN A 426 -27.25 21.01 2.66
C GLN A 426 -26.74 20.45 3.99
N GLN A 427 -27.61 19.75 4.74
CA GLN A 427 -27.25 19.11 6.00
C GLN A 427 -26.15 18.08 5.79
N ARG A 428 -26.33 17.23 4.78
CA ARG A 428 -25.38 16.19 4.40
C ARG A 428 -24.02 16.79 4.05
N LEU A 429 -23.97 17.77 3.15
CA LEU A 429 -22.72 18.44 2.76
C LEU A 429 -22.03 19.13 3.95
N ALA A 430 -22.80 19.73 4.86
CA ALA A 430 -22.28 20.41 6.04
C ALA A 430 -21.70 19.45 7.09
N ALA A 431 -22.42 18.37 7.40
CA ALA A 431 -21.89 17.27 8.20
C ALA A 431 -20.62 16.72 7.58
N GLU A 432 -20.65 16.52 6.26
CA GLU A 432 -19.54 15.96 5.54
C GLU A 432 -18.26 16.80 5.61
N PHE A 433 -18.42 18.12 5.47
CA PHE A 433 -17.34 19.09 5.56
C PHE A 433 -16.77 19.21 6.99
N VAL A 434 -17.62 19.22 8.01
CA VAL A 434 -17.21 19.32 9.42
C VAL A 434 -16.33 18.15 9.83
N ASP A 435 -16.71 16.94 9.47
CA ASP A 435 -15.94 15.73 9.76
C ASP A 435 -14.56 15.77 9.10
N LEU A 436 -14.50 16.23 7.84
CA LEU A 436 -13.25 16.40 7.11
C LEU A 436 -12.31 17.37 7.84
N ILE A 437 -12.83 18.50 8.34
CA ILE A 437 -12.00 19.49 9.06
C ILE A 437 -11.51 18.95 10.41
N LEU A 438 -12.35 18.22 11.15
CA LEU A 438 -11.94 17.60 12.41
C LEU A 438 -10.86 16.53 12.20
N GLU A 439 -11.00 15.71 11.16
CA GLU A 439 -9.97 14.73 10.79
C GLU A 439 -8.64 15.42 10.47
N ARG A 440 -8.67 16.50 9.67
CA ARG A 440 -7.45 17.28 9.35
C ARG A 440 -6.86 17.96 10.59
N ALA A 441 -7.69 18.41 11.52
CA ALA A 441 -7.22 18.99 12.76
C ALA A 441 -6.53 17.93 13.65
N GLU A 442 -7.04 16.70 13.66
CA GLU A 442 -6.44 15.56 14.35
C GLU A 442 -5.08 15.17 13.75
N GLU A 443 -4.97 15.09 12.42
CA GLU A 443 -3.69 14.86 11.71
C GLU A 443 -2.62 15.92 12.06
N LYS A 444 -3.04 17.12 12.47
CA LYS A 444 -2.15 18.26 12.76
C LYS A 444 -1.76 18.37 14.22
N GLY A 445 -2.41 17.58 15.10
CA GLY A 445 -2.06 17.45 16.51
C GLY A 445 -3.19 17.85 17.46
N GLY A 446 -3.13 17.31 18.68
CA GLY A 446 -4.23 17.39 19.66
C GLY A 446 -4.67 18.81 20.02
N ALA A 447 -3.77 19.81 20.00
CA ALA A 447 -4.13 21.21 20.24
C ALA A 447 -5.02 21.79 19.13
N VAL A 448 -4.71 21.47 17.86
CA VAL A 448 -5.48 21.90 16.69
C VAL A 448 -6.84 21.22 16.70
N TYR A 449 -6.87 19.90 16.96
CA TYR A 449 -8.10 19.13 17.12
C TYR A 449 -9.01 19.68 18.22
N LYS A 450 -8.47 19.94 19.42
CA LYS A 450 -9.23 20.49 20.55
C LYS A 450 -9.88 21.82 20.18
N LYS A 451 -9.17 22.69 19.46
CA LYS A 451 -9.71 23.98 19.02
C LYS A 451 -10.80 23.84 17.96
N ALA A 452 -10.58 22.97 16.97
CA ALA A 452 -11.59 22.69 15.95
C ALA A 452 -12.85 22.07 16.56
N LEU A 453 -12.68 21.13 17.49
CA LEU A 453 -13.77 20.49 18.20
C LEU A 453 -14.57 21.48 19.06
N GLU A 454 -13.91 22.42 19.74
CA GLU A 454 -14.58 23.49 20.50
C GLU A 454 -15.50 24.34 19.60
N ILE A 455 -14.99 24.74 18.42
CA ILE A 455 -15.76 25.52 17.44
C ILE A 455 -16.95 24.71 16.92
N VAL A 456 -16.75 23.43 16.59
CA VAL A 456 -17.81 22.55 16.09
C VAL A 456 -18.88 22.30 17.14
N LYS A 457 -18.51 22.01 18.39
CA LYS A 457 -19.47 21.81 19.49
C LYS A 457 -20.33 23.05 19.70
N ARG A 458 -19.69 24.21 19.83
CA ARG A 458 -20.40 25.49 19.98
C ARG A 458 -21.31 25.77 18.79
N GLY A 459 -20.87 25.45 17.57
CA GLY A 459 -21.67 25.60 16.35
C GLY A 459 -22.93 24.74 16.35
N ARG A 460 -22.82 23.45 16.73
CA ARG A 460 -23.96 22.53 16.87
C ARG A 460 -24.95 22.98 17.95
N GLU A 461 -24.47 23.66 18.97
CA GLU A 461 -25.28 24.19 20.08
C GLU A 461 -25.95 25.54 19.77
N MET A 462 -25.65 26.19 18.63
CA MET A 462 -26.27 27.47 18.23
C MET A 462 -27.75 27.32 17.84
N GLY A 463 -28.60 26.96 18.78
CA GLY A 463 -30.04 26.74 18.57
C GLY A 463 -30.76 26.20 19.79
N SER A 464 -30.03 25.75 20.82
CA SER A 464 -30.59 25.21 22.07
C SER A 464 -30.84 26.28 23.16
N LEU A 465 -30.52 27.56 22.91
CA LEU A 465 -30.90 28.66 23.81
C LEU A 465 -32.39 28.98 23.63
N ARG A 466 -33.25 28.27 24.38
CA ARG A 466 -34.53 28.87 24.79
C ARG A 466 -34.20 30.15 25.55
N LEU A 467 -34.58 31.30 24.98
CA LEU A 467 -34.32 32.64 25.53
C LEU A 467 -35.21 32.99 26.73
N GLU A 468 -36.12 32.10 27.13
CA GLU A 468 -36.88 32.24 28.38
C GLU A 468 -35.95 32.07 29.59
N GLY A 469 -35.71 33.16 30.31
CA GLY A 469 -35.01 33.15 31.61
C GLY A 469 -33.49 33.29 31.54
N PHE A 470 -32.90 33.76 30.44
CA PHE A 470 -31.45 34.00 30.35
C PHE A 470 -31.03 35.18 31.24
N GLU A 471 -30.15 34.92 32.22
CA GLU A 471 -29.56 35.89 33.14
C GLU A 471 -28.03 35.75 33.11
N LYS A 472 -27.32 36.80 32.73
CA LYS A 472 -25.84 36.78 32.70
C LYS A 472 -25.23 38.09 33.18
N GLU A 473 -24.26 37.99 34.07
CA GLU A 473 -23.46 39.10 34.56
C GLU A 473 -22.12 39.15 33.83
N PHE A 474 -21.68 40.35 33.45
CA PHE A 474 -20.35 40.58 32.90
C PHE A 474 -19.83 41.96 33.30
N GLU A 475 -18.51 42.09 33.39
CA GLU A 475 -17.84 43.31 33.84
C GLU A 475 -17.16 44.00 32.67
N VAL A 476 -17.47 45.28 32.46
CA VAL A 476 -16.83 46.14 31.46
C VAL A 476 -16.28 47.36 32.17
N ASN A 477 -14.98 47.59 32.05
CA ASN A 477 -14.27 48.73 32.66
C ASN A 477 -14.49 48.87 34.18
N GLY A 478 -14.55 47.75 34.92
CA GLY A 478 -14.75 47.76 36.38
C GLY A 478 -16.21 47.91 36.83
N VAL A 479 -17.16 48.02 35.90
CA VAL A 479 -18.59 48.13 36.18
C VAL A 479 -19.27 46.81 35.82
N LYS A 480 -20.04 46.27 36.76
CA LYS A 480 -20.78 45.02 36.58
C LYS A 480 -22.14 45.28 35.95
N TYR A 481 -22.39 44.61 34.83
CA TYR A 481 -23.65 44.64 34.11
C TYR A 481 -24.35 43.30 34.23
N LYS A 482 -25.67 43.35 34.28
CA LYS A 482 -26.52 42.17 34.37
C LYS A 482 -27.59 42.23 33.30
N VAL A 483 -27.57 41.27 32.39
CA VAL A 483 -28.55 41.18 31.31
C VAL A 483 -29.54 40.08 31.64
N LYS A 484 -30.82 40.45 31.72
CA LYS A 484 -31.97 39.55 31.80
C LYS A 484 -32.79 39.65 30.53
N VAL A 485 -33.11 38.51 29.93
CA VAL A 485 -34.06 38.42 28.81
C VAL A 485 -35.42 37.99 29.36
N ILE A 486 -36.43 38.83 29.16
CA ILE A 486 -37.82 38.59 29.59
C ILE A 486 -38.68 38.63 28.32
N ASP A 487 -39.30 37.50 27.97
CA ASP A 487 -40.32 37.37 26.91
C ASP A 487 -40.16 38.28 25.69
N GLY A 488 -39.05 38.11 24.97
CA GLY A 488 -38.81 38.79 23.70
C GLY A 488 -38.37 40.25 23.79
N GLY A 489 -38.16 40.80 24.99
CA GLY A 489 -37.53 42.10 25.23
C GLY A 489 -36.28 42.00 26.10
N ALA A 490 -35.21 42.71 25.71
CA ALA A 490 -34.03 42.89 26.55
C ALA A 490 -34.16 44.18 27.38
N VAL A 491 -33.97 44.10 28.69
CA VAL A 491 -33.91 45.27 29.58
C VAL A 491 -32.52 45.31 30.20
N GLU A 492 -31.82 46.44 30.03
CA GLU A 492 -30.49 46.67 30.58
C GLU A 492 -30.62 47.44 31.91
N GLY A 493 -29.96 46.95 32.96
CA GLY A 493 -29.92 47.59 34.27
C GLY A 493 -28.49 47.62 34.81
N ILE A 494 -28.08 48.79 35.31
CA ILE A 494 -26.80 49.00 36.01
C ILE A 494 -27.02 48.63 37.49
N LEU A 495 -26.12 47.83 38.05
CA LEU A 495 -26.12 47.44 39.46
C LEU A 495 -25.45 48.49 40.35
#